data_AF-A0A6S6TPH2-F1
#
_entry.id   AF-A0A6S6TPH2-F1
#
_cell.length_a   1.000
_cell.length_b   1.000
_cell.length_c   1.000
_cell.angle_alpha   90.00
_cell.angle_beta   90.00
_cell.angle_gamma   90.00
#
_symmetry.space_group_name_H-M   'P 1'
#
loop_
_entity.id
_entity.type
_entity.pdbx_description
1 polymer ?
#
loop_
_entity_poly.entity_id
_entity_poly.type
_entity_poly.pdbx_seq_one_letter_code
_entity_poly.pdbx_strand_id
1 'polypeptide(L)'
;YQLLNNQWQMIRTDLEMLHTEGFAVTKQVDPFMVVKKVKGKDTEVQDGWVGHILPFELVQATYLKAELQALKDNENRLAEINRELESVLESLSEEDKELETIKEGGDGFVNAAVVREAKQLKAEVKAKGTFDVDSYEAKILLVEGLIVKERELKKAVKADAEALHLTTKKTIEGLDAEQVNTLLEHKWITPLLGELHQLPERLMADLTRQVQHLADKYAVTYSDVAREIKTTEQSLAGMLDELVGDEFDMQGLAEFKRMLEGGV
;
A
#
# COMPACT_ATOMS: atom_id res chain seq x y z
N TYR A 1 23.51 17.90 0.71
CA TYR A 1 24.69 17.04 0.88
C TYR A 1 24.34 15.57 1.04
N GLN A 2 23.47 15.17 1.97
CA GLN A 2 23.12 13.75 2.16
C GLN A 2 22.46 13.09 0.92
N LEU A 3 21.51 13.78 0.28
CA LEU A 3 20.85 13.30 -0.96
C LEU A 3 21.88 13.01 -2.07
N LEU A 4 22.74 13.99 -2.35
CA LEU A 4 23.83 13.83 -3.31
C LEU A 4 24.78 12.68 -2.93
N ASN A 5 25.16 12.56 -1.66
CA ASN A 5 26.04 11.48 -1.22
C ASN A 5 25.40 10.10 -1.42
N ASN A 6 24.11 9.94 -1.09
CA ASN A 6 23.38 8.68 -1.26
C ASN A 6 23.33 8.26 -2.74
N GLN A 7 22.98 9.20 -3.62
CA GLN A 7 22.96 8.95 -5.08
C GLN A 7 24.36 8.68 -5.62
N TRP A 8 25.37 9.40 -5.13
CA TRP A 8 26.76 9.21 -5.54
C TRP A 8 27.31 7.82 -5.20
N GLN A 9 26.93 7.20 -4.09
CA GLN A 9 27.39 5.84 -3.77
C GLN A 9 26.94 4.82 -4.84
N MET A 10 25.72 4.96 -5.36
CA MET A 10 25.21 4.10 -6.43
C MET A 10 26.00 4.34 -7.73
N ILE A 11 26.10 5.61 -8.15
CA ILE A 11 26.79 6.00 -9.39
C ILE A 11 28.25 5.55 -9.34
N ARG A 12 28.92 5.74 -8.21
CA ARG A 12 30.31 5.33 -8.01
C ARG A 12 30.48 3.83 -8.22
N THR A 13 29.61 3.01 -7.65
CA THR A 13 29.66 1.56 -7.82
C THR A 13 29.56 1.17 -9.29
N ASP A 14 28.62 1.77 -10.03
CA ASP A 14 28.47 1.53 -11.46
C ASP A 14 29.69 1.96 -12.27
N LEU A 15 30.26 3.13 -11.95
CA LEU A 15 31.46 3.65 -12.62
C LEU A 15 32.69 2.79 -12.32
N GLU A 16 32.81 2.25 -11.10
CA GLU A 16 33.88 1.31 -10.75
C GLU A 16 33.77 0.05 -11.61
N MET A 17 32.58 -0.55 -11.73
CA MET A 17 32.35 -1.72 -12.61
C MET A 17 32.66 -1.40 -14.07
N LEU A 18 32.21 -0.25 -14.59
CA LEU A 18 32.51 0.20 -15.95
C LEU A 18 34.01 0.39 -16.19
N HIS A 19 34.74 0.85 -15.18
CA HIS A 19 36.18 1.04 -15.26
C HIS A 19 36.93 -0.30 -15.22
N THR A 20 36.54 -1.22 -14.34
CA THR A 20 37.26 -2.51 -14.15
C THR A 20 36.93 -3.54 -15.21
N GLU A 21 35.69 -3.59 -15.68
CA GLU A 21 35.17 -4.65 -16.55
C GLU A 21 34.84 -4.14 -17.96
N GLY A 22 34.87 -2.83 -18.16
CA GLY A 22 34.67 -2.17 -19.46
C GLY A 22 33.19 -1.97 -19.81
N PHE A 23 32.93 -1.30 -20.95
CA PHE A 23 31.57 -0.89 -21.32
C PHE A 23 30.59 -2.05 -21.58
N ALA A 24 31.10 -3.26 -21.88
CA ALA A 24 30.28 -4.42 -22.18
C ALA A 24 29.35 -4.82 -21.02
N VAL A 25 29.74 -4.55 -19.77
CA VAL A 25 28.96 -4.92 -18.58
C VAL A 25 27.63 -4.16 -18.47
N THR A 26 27.49 -3.03 -19.16
CA THR A 26 26.20 -2.32 -19.25
C THR A 26 25.11 -3.16 -19.93
N LYS A 27 25.53 -4.10 -20.78
CA LYS A 27 24.65 -5.00 -21.55
C LYS A 27 24.61 -6.41 -20.97
N GLN A 28 25.23 -6.60 -19.81
CA GLN A 28 25.27 -7.89 -19.12
C GLN A 28 24.07 -8.04 -18.19
N VAL A 29 23.64 -9.29 -18.07
CA VAL A 29 22.58 -9.75 -17.20
C VAL A 29 23.08 -10.95 -16.41
N ASP A 30 22.85 -10.94 -15.11
CA ASP A 30 23.31 -11.96 -14.19
C ASP A 30 22.15 -12.82 -13.69
N PRO A 31 22.39 -14.10 -13.35
CA PRO A 31 21.41 -14.93 -12.68
C PRO A 31 20.96 -14.29 -11.35
N PHE A 32 19.65 -14.11 -11.17
CA PHE A 32 19.12 -13.66 -9.88
C PHE A 32 18.97 -14.86 -8.95
N MET A 33 19.82 -14.94 -7.92
CA MET A 33 19.83 -16.08 -6.99
C MET A 33 19.06 -15.75 -5.72
N VAL A 34 18.17 -16.65 -5.30
CA VAL A 34 17.38 -16.50 -4.09
C VAL A 34 17.37 -17.79 -3.28
N VAL A 35 17.39 -17.66 -1.96
CA VAL A 35 17.30 -18.81 -1.05
C VAL A 35 15.83 -19.22 -0.95
N LYS A 36 15.49 -20.41 -1.45
CA LYS A 36 14.15 -21.00 -1.29
C LYS A 36 14.24 -22.29 -0.48
N LYS A 37 13.22 -22.55 0.34
CA LYS A 37 13.09 -23.81 1.06
C LYS A 37 12.65 -24.91 0.11
N VAL A 38 13.58 -25.78 -0.28
CA VAL A 38 13.29 -26.97 -1.07
C VAL A 38 13.34 -28.17 -0.13
N LYS A 39 12.19 -28.84 0.06
CA LYS A 39 12.07 -30.01 0.94
C LYS A 39 12.55 -29.76 2.39
N GLY A 40 12.28 -28.56 2.92
CA GLY A 40 12.63 -28.17 4.29
C GLY A 40 14.09 -27.77 4.50
N LYS A 41 14.90 -27.69 3.45
CA LYS A 41 16.28 -27.17 3.50
C LYS A 41 16.39 -25.89 2.66
N ASP A 42 17.14 -24.94 3.17
CA ASP A 42 17.47 -23.71 2.45
C ASP A 42 18.41 -24.06 1.30
N THR A 43 17.99 -23.77 0.06
CA THR A 43 18.75 -24.03 -1.17
C THR A 43 18.75 -22.77 -2.02
N GLU A 44 19.92 -22.36 -2.49
CA GLU A 44 20.03 -21.29 -3.48
C GLU A 44 19.53 -21.78 -4.84
N VAL A 45 18.53 -21.10 -5.38
CA VAL A 45 17.95 -21.39 -6.69
C VAL A 45 17.90 -20.12 -7.52
N GLN A 46 18.09 -20.26 -8.83
CA GLN A 46 17.94 -19.15 -9.76
C GLN A 46 16.46 -18.81 -9.92
N ASP A 47 16.13 -17.52 -9.79
CA ASP A 47 14.79 -16.95 -9.92
C ASP A 47 14.80 -15.82 -10.94
N GLY A 48 15.15 -16.19 -12.18
CA GLY A 48 15.24 -15.24 -13.28
C GLY A 48 16.62 -14.59 -13.41
N TRP A 49 16.60 -13.30 -13.77
CA TRP A 49 17.76 -12.53 -14.24
C TRP A 49 17.66 -11.12 -13.70
N VAL A 50 18.80 -10.50 -13.42
CA VAL A 50 18.92 -9.10 -13.05
C VAL A 50 19.94 -8.45 -13.97
N GLY A 51 19.77 -7.17 -14.30
CA GLY A 51 20.78 -6.46 -15.08
C GLY A 51 22.00 -6.18 -14.21
N HIS A 52 23.19 -6.36 -14.78
CA HIS A 52 24.45 -6.18 -14.06
C HIS A 52 24.63 -4.71 -13.60
N ILE A 53 24.36 -3.77 -14.52
CA ILE A 53 24.28 -2.33 -14.22
C ILE A 53 22.86 -1.80 -14.40
N LEU A 54 22.19 -2.13 -15.51
CA LEU A 54 20.92 -1.51 -15.88
C LEU A 54 19.73 -2.24 -15.23
N PRO A 55 18.93 -1.59 -14.36
CA PRO A 55 17.77 -2.24 -13.74
C PRO A 55 16.73 -2.65 -14.77
N PHE A 56 16.13 -3.82 -14.59
CA PHE A 56 15.10 -4.33 -15.51
C PHE A 56 13.89 -3.41 -15.56
N GLU A 57 13.47 -2.86 -14.42
CA GLU A 57 12.35 -1.94 -14.30
C GLU A 57 12.57 -0.68 -15.15
N LEU A 58 13.79 -0.17 -15.17
CA LEU A 58 14.15 1.00 -15.96
C LEU A 58 14.10 0.72 -17.45
N VAL A 59 14.62 -0.43 -17.87
CA VAL A 59 14.59 -0.87 -19.27
C VAL A 59 13.15 -1.10 -19.73
N GLN A 60 12.34 -1.77 -18.90
CA GLN A 60 10.92 -2.01 -19.18
C GLN A 60 10.15 -0.69 -19.32
N ALA A 61 10.34 0.24 -18.38
CA ALA A 61 9.69 1.54 -18.40
C ALA A 61 10.13 2.43 -19.57
N THR A 62 11.32 2.19 -20.14
CA THR A 62 11.85 3.01 -21.24
C THR A 62 11.49 2.42 -22.60
N TYR A 63 11.74 1.13 -22.82
CA TYR A 63 11.65 0.47 -24.14
C TYR A 63 10.52 -0.55 -24.28
N LEU A 64 10.01 -1.12 -23.19
CA LEU A 64 8.95 -2.16 -23.21
C LEU A 64 7.66 -1.65 -22.56
N LYS A 65 7.32 -0.38 -22.86
CA LYS A 65 6.19 0.32 -22.24
C LYS A 65 4.85 -0.36 -22.56
N ALA A 66 4.69 -0.87 -23.77
CA ALA A 66 3.43 -1.48 -24.20
C ALA A 66 3.18 -2.78 -23.44
N GLU A 67 4.18 -3.65 -23.34
CA GLU A 67 4.13 -4.91 -22.60
C GLU A 67 3.96 -4.66 -21.10
N LEU A 68 4.70 -3.69 -20.54
CA LEU A 68 4.57 -3.29 -19.14
C LEU A 68 3.17 -2.75 -18.84
N GLN A 69 2.59 -1.94 -19.74
CA GLN A 69 1.24 -1.41 -19.57
C GLN A 69 0.19 -2.51 -19.66
N ALA A 70 0.31 -3.42 -20.63
CA ALA A 70 -0.61 -4.55 -20.77
C ALA A 70 -0.60 -5.45 -19.52
N LEU A 71 0.58 -5.70 -18.93
CA LEU A 71 0.70 -6.43 -17.67
C LEU A 71 -0.03 -5.71 -16.53
N LYS A 72 0.21 -4.39 -16.39
CA LYS A 72 -0.44 -3.56 -15.36
C LYS A 72 -1.96 -3.51 -15.55
N ASP A 73 -2.45 -3.44 -16.78
CA ASP A 73 -3.88 -3.43 -17.07
C ASP A 73 -4.54 -4.76 -16.66
N ASN A 74 -3.86 -5.88 -16.90
CA ASN A 74 -4.32 -7.20 -16.45
C ASN A 74 -4.32 -7.32 -14.92
N GLU A 75 -3.28 -6.81 -14.23
CA GLU A 75 -3.21 -6.76 -12.76
C GLU A 75 -4.32 -5.87 -12.17
N ASN A 76 -4.55 -4.69 -12.76
CA ASN A 76 -5.64 -3.80 -12.38
C ASN A 76 -7.00 -4.49 -12.56
N ARG A 77 -7.20 -5.20 -13.67
CA ARG A 77 -8.44 -5.94 -13.90
C ARG A 77 -8.63 -7.07 -12.87
N LEU A 78 -7.56 -7.72 -12.42
CA LEU A 78 -7.65 -8.69 -11.31
C LEU A 78 -8.10 -8.02 -10.01
N ALA A 79 -7.58 -6.84 -9.69
CA ALA A 79 -8.02 -6.07 -8.53
C ALA A 79 -9.49 -5.62 -8.65
N GLU A 80 -9.93 -5.22 -9.84
CA GLU A 80 -11.34 -4.91 -10.11
C GLU A 80 -12.24 -6.14 -9.93
N ILE A 81 -11.84 -7.30 -10.44
CA ILE A 81 -12.61 -8.54 -10.26
C ILE A 81 -12.78 -8.88 -8.78
N ASN A 82 -11.73 -8.69 -7.95
CA ASN A 82 -11.86 -8.91 -6.51
C ASN A 82 -12.89 -7.96 -5.87
N ARG A 83 -12.89 -6.69 -6.24
CA ARG A 83 -13.90 -5.72 -5.76
C ARG A 83 -15.31 -6.06 -6.25
N GLU A 84 -15.44 -6.53 -7.50
CA GLU A 84 -16.73 -6.99 -8.04
C GLU A 84 -17.24 -8.21 -7.26
N LEU A 85 -16.36 -9.17 -6.93
CA LEU A 85 -16.71 -10.33 -6.10
C LEU A 85 -17.14 -9.92 -4.69
N GLU A 86 -16.39 -9.03 -4.04
CA GLU A 86 -16.75 -8.47 -2.72
C GLU A 86 -18.11 -7.77 -2.76
N SER A 87 -18.35 -6.94 -3.78
CA SER A 87 -19.63 -6.24 -3.94
C SER A 87 -20.80 -7.21 -4.13
N VAL A 88 -20.61 -8.29 -4.90
CA VAL A 88 -21.66 -9.31 -5.06
C VAL A 88 -21.92 -10.02 -3.72
N LEU A 89 -20.87 -10.36 -2.98
CA LEU A 89 -20.97 -11.01 -1.67
C LEU A 89 -21.76 -10.15 -0.67
N GLU A 90 -21.50 -8.84 -0.63
CA GLU A 90 -22.23 -7.89 0.24
C GLU A 90 -23.70 -7.74 -0.17
N SER A 91 -24.01 -7.92 -1.45
CA SER A 91 -25.37 -7.83 -1.98
C SER A 91 -26.21 -9.10 -1.78
N LEU A 92 -25.63 -10.19 -1.29
CA LEU A 92 -26.35 -11.43 -0.99
C LEU A 92 -27.17 -11.27 0.29
N SER A 93 -28.34 -11.90 0.32
CA SER A 93 -29.15 -11.98 1.54
C SER A 93 -28.46 -12.87 2.58
N GLU A 94 -28.87 -12.76 3.85
CA GLU A 94 -28.33 -13.63 4.90
C GLU A 94 -28.66 -15.10 4.66
N GLU A 95 -29.83 -15.39 4.07
CA GLU A 95 -30.21 -16.76 3.68
C GLU A 95 -29.29 -17.30 2.57
N ASP A 96 -28.95 -16.48 1.58
CA ASP A 96 -28.04 -16.87 0.51
C ASP A 96 -26.60 -17.10 1.01
N LYS A 97 -26.21 -16.41 2.08
CA LYS A 97 -24.88 -16.55 2.70
C LYS A 97 -24.69 -17.85 3.46
N GLU A 98 -25.77 -18.54 3.82
CA GLU A 98 -25.72 -19.87 4.44
C GLU A 98 -25.51 -21.01 3.42
N LEU A 99 -25.54 -20.70 2.13
CA LEU A 99 -25.40 -21.69 1.06
C LEU A 99 -23.95 -22.16 0.87
N GLU A 100 -23.77 -23.39 0.36
CA GLU A 100 -22.46 -24.02 0.12
C GLU A 100 -21.56 -23.26 -0.88
N THR A 101 -22.10 -22.27 -1.59
CA THR A 101 -21.35 -21.41 -2.51
C THR A 101 -20.51 -20.37 -1.79
N ILE A 102 -20.79 -20.10 -0.51
CA ILE A 102 -20.07 -19.16 0.35
C ILE A 102 -19.21 -19.95 1.35
N LYS A 103 -18.06 -19.39 1.73
CA LYS A 103 -17.19 -19.97 2.75
C LYS A 103 -17.85 -19.88 4.13
N GLU A 104 -17.52 -20.80 5.03
CA GLU A 104 -18.03 -20.80 6.41
C GLU A 104 -17.76 -19.49 7.18
N GLY A 105 -16.75 -18.72 6.79
CA GLY A 105 -16.44 -17.40 7.36
C GLY A 105 -17.28 -16.24 6.81
N GLY A 106 -18.13 -16.48 5.80
CA GLY A 106 -18.93 -15.44 5.14
C GLY A 106 -18.10 -14.41 4.36
N ASP A 107 -16.81 -14.64 4.18
CA ASP A 107 -15.81 -13.68 3.67
C ASP A 107 -15.41 -13.93 2.21
N GLY A 108 -16.10 -14.86 1.52
CA GLY A 108 -15.84 -15.10 0.12
C GLY A 108 -16.54 -16.33 -0.43
N PHE A 109 -16.39 -16.53 -1.74
CA PHE A 109 -16.98 -17.64 -2.46
C PHE A 109 -16.12 -18.90 -2.40
N VAL A 110 -16.77 -20.05 -2.43
CA VAL A 110 -16.16 -21.36 -2.65
C VAL A 110 -16.19 -21.65 -4.14
N ASN A 111 -15.08 -21.37 -4.84
CA ASN A 111 -15.01 -21.45 -6.31
C ASN A 111 -15.53 -22.77 -6.90
N ALA A 112 -15.25 -23.90 -6.26
CA ALA A 112 -15.72 -25.21 -6.73
C ALA A 112 -17.25 -25.37 -6.62
N ALA A 113 -17.85 -24.87 -5.54
CA ALA A 113 -19.28 -24.92 -5.31
C ALA A 113 -20.01 -23.96 -6.27
N VAL A 114 -19.52 -22.73 -6.42
CA VAL A 114 -20.07 -21.76 -7.40
C VAL A 114 -20.03 -22.32 -8.82
N VAL A 115 -18.92 -22.93 -9.24
CA VAL A 115 -18.81 -23.53 -10.59
C VAL A 115 -19.77 -24.72 -10.76
N ARG A 116 -20.00 -25.51 -9.71
CA ARG A 116 -20.97 -26.61 -9.74
C ARG A 116 -22.40 -26.09 -9.86
N GLU A 117 -22.75 -25.08 -9.06
CA GLU A 117 -24.07 -24.46 -9.03
C GLU A 117 -24.37 -23.76 -10.37
N ALA A 118 -23.45 -22.93 -10.85
CA ALA A 118 -23.56 -22.22 -12.12
C ALA A 118 -23.77 -23.18 -13.31
N LYS A 119 -23.22 -24.40 -13.29
CA LYS A 119 -23.49 -25.40 -14.34
C LYS A 119 -24.94 -25.87 -14.35
N GLN A 120 -25.54 -26.07 -13.18
CA GLN A 120 -26.95 -26.45 -13.06
C GLN A 120 -27.83 -25.29 -13.53
N LEU A 121 -27.55 -24.08 -13.06
CA LEU A 121 -28.26 -22.86 -13.44
C LEU A 121 -28.18 -22.57 -14.95
N LYS A 122 -27.01 -22.75 -15.58
CA LYS A 122 -26.86 -22.61 -17.05
C LYS A 122 -27.71 -23.63 -17.82
N ALA A 123 -27.94 -24.83 -17.27
CA ALA A 123 -28.80 -25.82 -17.90
C ALA A 123 -30.28 -25.44 -17.75
N GLU A 124 -30.69 -24.89 -16.61
CA GLU A 124 -32.04 -24.37 -16.39
C GLU A 124 -32.34 -23.17 -17.29
N VAL A 125 -31.41 -22.23 -17.46
CA VAL A 125 -31.61 -21.07 -18.35
C VAL A 125 -31.92 -21.52 -19.77
N LYS A 126 -31.22 -22.54 -20.26
CA LYS A 126 -31.45 -23.12 -21.59
C LYS A 126 -32.81 -23.79 -21.73
N ALA A 127 -33.39 -24.26 -20.62
CA ALA A 127 -34.67 -24.99 -20.62
C ALA A 127 -35.87 -24.07 -20.35
N LYS A 128 -35.72 -23.05 -19.50
CA LYS A 128 -36.84 -22.30 -18.89
C LYS A 128 -36.78 -20.77 -19.08
N GLY A 129 -35.68 -20.20 -19.58
CA GLY A 129 -35.52 -18.76 -19.77
C GLY A 129 -34.58 -18.10 -18.76
N THR A 130 -34.51 -16.77 -18.76
CA THR A 130 -33.53 -16.01 -17.95
C THR A 130 -33.98 -15.84 -16.50
N PHE A 131 -33.01 -15.71 -15.58
CA PHE A 131 -33.26 -15.32 -14.20
C PHE A 131 -33.41 -13.79 -14.05
N ASP A 132 -34.03 -13.38 -12.94
CA ASP A 132 -34.06 -11.97 -12.55
C ASP A 132 -32.65 -11.49 -12.17
N VAL A 133 -32.32 -10.24 -12.50
CA VAL A 133 -30.95 -9.71 -12.36
C VAL A 133 -30.50 -9.65 -10.90
N ASP A 134 -31.43 -9.43 -9.97
CA ASP A 134 -31.14 -9.36 -8.54
C ASP A 134 -31.22 -10.72 -7.84
N SER A 135 -31.58 -11.78 -8.57
CA SER A 135 -31.70 -13.13 -8.03
C SER A 135 -30.34 -13.73 -7.67
N TYR A 136 -30.36 -14.64 -6.71
CA TYR A 136 -29.18 -15.41 -6.31
C TYR A 136 -28.57 -16.16 -7.52
N GLU A 137 -29.40 -16.76 -8.37
CA GLU A 137 -28.96 -17.50 -9.54
C GLU A 137 -28.21 -16.62 -10.55
N ALA A 138 -28.70 -15.41 -10.81
CA ALA A 138 -28.02 -14.46 -11.69
C ALA A 138 -26.68 -14.01 -11.10
N LYS A 139 -26.62 -13.75 -9.79
CA LYS A 139 -25.38 -13.41 -9.07
C LYS A 139 -24.36 -14.54 -9.11
N ILE A 140 -24.77 -15.80 -8.93
CA ILE A 140 -23.90 -16.98 -9.03
C ILE A 140 -23.34 -17.16 -10.45
N LEU A 141 -24.15 -16.91 -11.48
CA LEU A 141 -23.68 -16.96 -12.87
C LEU A 141 -22.63 -15.87 -13.16
N LEU A 142 -22.83 -14.67 -12.62
CA LEU A 142 -21.86 -13.57 -12.72
C LEU A 142 -20.57 -13.92 -11.99
N VAL A 143 -20.65 -14.40 -10.75
CA VAL A 143 -19.49 -14.83 -9.95
C VAL A 143 -18.71 -15.94 -10.64
N GLU A 144 -19.38 -16.93 -11.24
CA GLU A 144 -18.67 -17.97 -12.00
C GLU A 144 -17.90 -17.40 -13.19
N GLY A 145 -18.49 -16.45 -13.93
CA GLY A 145 -17.82 -15.75 -15.02
C GLY A 145 -16.59 -14.99 -14.53
N LEU A 146 -16.70 -14.31 -13.39
CA LEU A 146 -15.60 -13.61 -12.74
C LEU A 146 -14.49 -14.56 -12.29
N ILE A 147 -14.82 -15.70 -11.68
CA ILE A 147 -13.83 -16.72 -11.25
C ILE A 147 -13.08 -17.31 -12.46
N VAL A 148 -13.80 -17.59 -13.55
CA VAL A 148 -13.17 -18.10 -14.79
C VAL A 148 -12.20 -17.06 -15.36
N LYS A 149 -12.67 -15.81 -15.50
CA LYS A 149 -11.85 -14.70 -16.00
C LYS A 149 -10.65 -14.41 -15.11
N GLU A 150 -10.82 -14.44 -13.79
CA GLU A 150 -9.74 -14.29 -12.81
C GLU A 150 -8.68 -15.38 -13.00
N ARG A 151 -9.09 -16.64 -13.17
CA ARG A 151 -8.19 -17.77 -13.39
C ARG A 151 -7.40 -17.63 -14.71
N GLU A 152 -8.06 -17.20 -15.76
CA GLU A 152 -7.43 -16.96 -17.08
C GLU A 152 -6.45 -15.80 -17.02
N LEU A 153 -6.86 -14.67 -16.44
CA LEU A 153 -6.00 -13.49 -16.24
C LEU A 153 -4.81 -13.82 -15.34
N LYS A 154 -4.98 -14.57 -14.24
CA LYS A 154 -3.86 -15.00 -13.39
C LYS A 154 -2.83 -15.84 -14.13
N LYS A 155 -3.25 -16.62 -15.13
CA LYS A 155 -2.32 -17.36 -16.00
C LYS A 155 -1.65 -16.43 -17.01
N ALA A 156 -2.42 -15.53 -17.63
CA ALA A 156 -1.92 -14.55 -18.58
C ALA A 156 -0.87 -13.65 -17.91
N VAL A 157 -1.16 -13.05 -16.75
CA VAL A 157 -0.22 -12.21 -15.97
C VAL A 157 1.09 -12.94 -15.69
N LYS A 158 1.06 -14.22 -15.29
CA LYS A 158 2.29 -15.01 -15.08
C LYS A 158 3.09 -15.19 -16.36
N ALA A 159 2.41 -15.57 -17.45
CA ALA A 159 3.05 -15.77 -18.74
C ALA A 159 3.60 -14.46 -19.32
N ASP A 160 2.85 -13.37 -19.22
CA ASP A 160 3.21 -12.03 -19.69
C ASP A 160 4.37 -11.47 -18.85
N ALA A 161 4.38 -11.68 -17.53
CA ALA A 161 5.49 -11.30 -16.67
C ALA A 161 6.77 -12.07 -17.01
N GLU A 162 6.70 -13.39 -17.21
CA GLU A 162 7.84 -14.20 -17.66
C GLU A 162 8.32 -13.77 -19.05
N ALA A 163 7.40 -13.52 -19.98
CA ALA A 163 7.71 -13.05 -21.32
C ALA A 163 8.36 -11.66 -21.31
N LEU A 164 7.84 -10.72 -20.51
CA LEU A 164 8.40 -9.39 -20.30
C LEU A 164 9.79 -9.50 -19.70
N HIS A 165 10.00 -10.36 -18.71
CA HIS A 165 11.30 -10.59 -18.07
C HIS A 165 12.35 -11.08 -19.08
N LEU A 166 12.01 -12.10 -19.87
CA LEU A 166 12.90 -12.62 -20.90
C LEU A 166 13.14 -11.64 -22.06
N THR A 167 12.13 -10.85 -22.41
CA THR A 167 12.27 -9.80 -23.42
C THR A 167 13.17 -8.69 -22.91
N THR A 168 13.03 -8.30 -21.64
CA THR A 168 13.91 -7.31 -20.99
C THR A 168 15.36 -7.76 -21.02
N LYS A 169 15.62 -9.04 -20.70
CA LYS A 169 16.95 -9.64 -20.80
C LYS A 169 17.54 -9.45 -22.21
N LYS A 170 16.80 -9.87 -23.24
CA LYS A 170 17.24 -9.75 -24.64
C LYS A 170 17.44 -8.29 -25.06
N THR A 171 16.58 -7.39 -24.59
CA THR A 171 16.70 -5.96 -24.86
C THR A 171 18.01 -5.42 -24.30
N ILE A 172 18.36 -5.74 -23.04
CA ILE A 172 19.63 -5.33 -22.41
C ILE A 172 20.84 -5.85 -23.20
N GLU A 173 20.84 -7.15 -23.51
CA GLU A 173 21.92 -7.78 -24.28
C GLU A 173 22.08 -7.17 -25.69
N GLY A 174 20.99 -6.61 -26.25
CA GLY A 174 20.92 -6.03 -27.58
C GLY A 174 21.02 -4.51 -27.66
N LEU A 175 21.19 -3.78 -26.55
CA LEU A 175 21.25 -2.32 -26.55
C LEU A 175 22.42 -1.81 -27.40
N ASP A 176 22.26 -0.66 -28.04
CA ASP A 176 23.39 0.09 -28.60
C ASP A 176 24.03 1.04 -27.55
N ALA A 177 25.13 1.70 -27.92
CA ALA A 177 25.85 2.57 -26.98
C ALA A 177 25.07 3.84 -26.60
N GLU A 178 24.25 4.37 -27.52
CA GLU A 178 23.47 5.60 -27.30
C GLU A 178 22.28 5.31 -26.37
N GLN A 179 21.62 4.17 -26.57
CA GLN A 179 20.58 3.64 -25.71
C GLN A 179 21.09 3.36 -24.29
N VAL A 180 22.27 2.75 -24.17
CA VAL A 180 22.91 2.55 -22.86
C VAL A 180 23.14 3.88 -22.16
N ASN A 181 23.69 4.89 -22.84
CA ASN A 181 23.93 6.19 -22.24
C ASN A 181 22.63 6.85 -21.78
N THR A 182 21.56 6.78 -22.59
CA THR A 182 20.23 7.29 -22.18
C THR A 182 19.72 6.59 -20.92
N LEU A 183 19.88 5.28 -20.82
CA LEU A 183 19.48 4.53 -19.62
C LEU A 183 20.35 4.87 -18.41
N LEU A 184 21.66 5.07 -18.58
CA LEU A 184 22.55 5.50 -17.48
C LEU A 184 22.19 6.92 -17.01
N GLU A 185 21.86 7.83 -17.92
CA GLU A 185 21.34 9.16 -17.57
C GLU A 185 20.03 9.05 -16.78
N HIS A 186 19.09 8.21 -17.21
CA HIS A 186 17.86 7.97 -16.47
C HIS A 186 18.11 7.30 -15.12
N LYS A 187 19.10 6.41 -15.01
CA LYS A 187 19.45 5.74 -13.75
C LYS A 187 20.10 6.71 -12.76
N TRP A 188 20.99 7.59 -13.22
CA TRP A 188 21.85 8.39 -12.35
C TRP A 188 21.32 9.80 -12.11
N ILE A 189 20.82 10.45 -13.16
CA ILE A 189 20.50 11.89 -13.13
C ILE A 189 19.04 12.10 -12.72
N THR A 190 18.10 11.32 -13.26
CA THR A 190 16.67 11.49 -12.99
C THR A 190 16.32 11.36 -11.50
N PRO A 191 16.81 10.37 -10.74
CA PRO A 191 16.51 10.26 -9.31
C PRO A 191 17.10 11.43 -8.50
N LEU A 192 18.33 11.84 -8.83
CA LEU A 192 18.97 12.99 -8.20
C LEU A 192 18.18 14.28 -8.45
N LEU A 193 17.76 14.52 -9.69
CA LEU A 193 16.91 15.66 -10.01
C LEU A 193 15.58 15.57 -9.26
N GLY A 194 14.93 14.41 -9.21
CA GLY A 194 13.69 14.21 -8.47
C GLY A 194 13.82 14.58 -6.99
N GLU A 195 14.87 14.10 -6.33
CA GLU A 195 15.17 14.43 -4.93
C GLU A 195 15.44 15.92 -4.72
N LEU A 196 16.15 16.57 -5.65
CA LEU A 196 16.43 18.00 -5.59
C LEU A 196 15.14 18.83 -5.76
N HIS A 197 14.24 18.44 -6.64
CA HIS A 197 12.95 19.11 -6.82
C HIS A 197 12.03 18.96 -5.61
N GLN A 198 12.16 17.89 -4.83
CA GLN A 198 11.40 17.71 -3.59
C GLN A 198 11.95 18.51 -2.41
N LEU A 199 13.17 19.07 -2.48
CA LEU A 199 13.75 19.83 -1.36
C LEU A 199 12.92 21.04 -0.95
N PRO A 200 12.47 21.93 -1.87
CA PRO A 200 11.62 23.06 -1.53
C PRO A 200 10.30 22.61 -0.90
N GLU A 201 9.67 21.56 -1.41
CA GLU A 201 8.42 21.02 -0.89
C GLU A 201 8.58 20.54 0.56
N ARG A 202 9.68 19.84 0.86
CA ARG A 202 10.01 19.40 2.22
C ARG A 202 10.23 20.61 3.14
N LEU A 203 10.95 21.63 2.69
CA LEU A 203 11.16 22.85 3.48
C LEU A 203 9.84 23.60 3.76
N MET A 204 8.95 23.68 2.78
CA MET A 204 7.62 24.27 2.96
C MET A 204 6.79 23.47 3.96
N ALA A 205 6.74 22.15 3.83
CA ALA A 205 6.02 21.29 4.75
C ALA A 205 6.56 21.42 6.18
N ASP A 206 7.87 21.49 6.35
CA ASP A 206 8.51 21.64 7.66
C ASP A 206 8.24 23.01 8.28
N LEU A 207 8.27 24.09 7.47
CA LEU A 207 7.88 25.42 7.90
C LEU A 207 6.40 25.45 8.32
N THR A 208 5.51 24.88 7.51
CA THR A 208 4.08 24.75 7.84
C THR A 208 3.90 24.03 9.17
N ARG A 209 4.62 22.93 9.39
CA ARG A 209 4.57 22.19 10.65
C ARG A 209 5.05 23.04 11.82
N GLN A 210 6.14 23.79 11.66
CA GLN A 210 6.66 24.67 12.71
C GLN A 210 5.71 25.82 13.02
N VAL A 211 5.09 26.42 12.00
CA VAL A 211 4.08 27.47 12.17
C VAL A 211 2.83 26.92 12.85
N GLN A 212 2.36 25.73 12.45
CA GLN A 212 1.23 25.06 13.10
C GLN A 212 1.55 24.75 14.57
N HIS A 213 2.72 24.18 14.85
CA HIS A 213 3.16 23.92 16.21
C HIS A 213 3.25 25.20 17.05
N LEU A 214 3.69 26.32 16.45
CA LEU A 214 3.70 27.61 17.11
C LEU A 214 2.27 28.09 17.38
N ALA A 215 1.39 28.03 16.39
CA ALA A 215 -0.01 28.38 16.54
C ALA A 215 -0.67 27.56 17.65
N ASP A 216 -0.48 26.23 17.67
CA ASP A 216 -1.00 25.33 18.70
C ASP A 216 -0.45 25.67 20.09
N LYS A 217 0.86 25.95 20.19
CA LYS A 217 1.51 26.32 21.45
C LYS A 217 0.96 27.61 22.05
N TYR A 218 0.59 28.57 21.21
CA TYR A 218 0.06 29.88 21.64
C TYR A 218 -1.47 30.00 21.52
N ALA A 219 -2.17 28.95 21.06
CA ALA A 219 -3.62 28.89 20.97
C ALA A 219 -4.27 28.89 22.36
N VAL A 220 -3.63 28.24 23.34
CA VAL A 220 -4.04 28.32 24.74
C VAL A 220 -3.43 29.58 25.34
N THR A 221 -4.23 30.62 25.49
CA THR A 221 -3.76 31.89 26.03
C THR A 221 -3.55 31.80 27.54
N TYR A 222 -2.68 32.65 28.11
CA TYR A 222 -2.56 32.78 29.57
C TYR A 222 -3.91 33.06 30.24
N SER A 223 -4.80 33.81 29.56
CA SER A 223 -6.16 34.04 30.03
C SER A 223 -7.04 32.79 30.04
N ASP A 224 -6.82 31.84 29.14
CA ASP A 224 -7.56 30.57 29.14
C ASP A 224 -7.05 29.65 30.25
N VAL A 225 -5.73 29.56 30.44
CA VAL A 225 -5.12 28.83 31.57
C VAL A 225 -5.57 29.43 32.91
N ALA A 226 -5.54 30.76 33.05
CA ALA A 226 -6.00 31.43 34.26
C ALA A 226 -7.50 31.22 34.52
N ARG A 227 -8.31 31.13 33.45
CA ARG A 227 -9.73 30.80 33.56
C ARG A 227 -9.93 29.36 34.01
N GLU A 228 -9.21 28.40 33.44
CA GLU A 228 -9.28 26.98 33.82
C GLU A 228 -8.83 26.76 35.27
N ILE A 229 -7.74 27.42 35.71
CA ILE A 229 -7.29 27.39 37.10
C ILE A 229 -8.42 27.87 38.01
N LYS A 230 -8.99 29.04 37.72
CA LYS A 230 -10.09 29.61 38.52
C LYS A 230 -11.33 28.72 38.54
N THR A 231 -11.71 28.14 37.40
CA THR A 231 -12.86 27.23 37.32
C THR A 231 -12.60 25.94 38.11
N THR A 232 -11.37 25.42 38.07
CA THR A 232 -10.98 24.21 38.82
C THR A 232 -10.95 24.49 40.32
N GLU A 233 -10.40 25.63 40.75
CA GLU A 233 -10.38 26.10 42.15
C GLU A 233 -11.80 26.23 42.70
N GLN A 234 -12.72 26.82 41.92
CA GLN A 234 -14.14 26.95 42.29
C GLN A 234 -14.85 25.59 42.39
N SER A 235 -14.58 24.68 41.45
CA SER A 235 -15.14 23.33 41.49
C SER A 235 -14.64 22.57 42.71
N LEU A 236 -13.34 22.68 43.04
CA LEU A 236 -12.74 22.05 44.21
C LEU A 236 -13.33 22.63 45.50
N ALA A 237 -13.47 23.95 45.60
CA ALA A 237 -14.13 24.62 46.71
C ALA A 237 -15.57 24.13 46.93
N GLY A 238 -16.33 23.90 45.85
CA GLY A 238 -17.67 23.30 45.92
C GLY A 238 -17.66 21.86 46.41
N MET A 239 -16.70 21.04 45.98
CA MET A 239 -16.55 19.66 46.49
C MET A 239 -16.16 19.63 47.98
N LEU A 240 -15.41 20.62 48.46
CA LEU A 240 -15.07 20.74 49.89
C LEU A 240 -16.32 21.02 50.75
N ASP A 241 -17.35 21.69 50.22
CA ASP A 241 -18.61 21.93 50.94
C ASP A 241 -19.42 20.65 51.21
N GLU A 242 -19.16 19.60 50.43
CA GLU A 242 -19.83 18.31 50.58
C GLU A 242 -19.16 17.42 51.63
N LEU A 243 -17.99 17.81 52.14
CA LEU A 243 -17.26 17.09 53.16
C LEU A 243 -17.69 17.52 54.57
N VAL A 244 -17.83 16.55 55.47
CA VAL A 244 -18.18 16.77 56.89
C VAL A 244 -17.14 16.09 57.77
N GLY A 245 -16.58 16.83 58.72
CA GLY A 245 -15.56 16.37 59.66
C GLY A 245 -15.84 16.81 61.09
N ASP A 246 -14.85 16.68 61.97
CA ASP A 246 -14.91 17.25 63.32
C ASP A 246 -14.72 18.78 63.31
N GLU A 247 -14.86 19.44 64.45
CA GLU A 247 -14.81 20.90 64.54
C GLU A 247 -13.48 21.50 64.05
N PHE A 248 -12.35 20.81 64.27
CA PHE A 248 -11.04 21.27 63.83
C PHE A 248 -10.85 21.05 62.33
N ASP A 249 -11.32 19.92 61.81
CA ASP A 249 -11.30 19.63 60.38
C ASP A 249 -12.17 20.62 59.59
N MET A 250 -13.37 20.93 60.10
CA MET A 250 -14.26 21.91 59.45
C MET A 250 -13.66 23.32 59.42
N GLN A 251 -12.87 23.71 60.44
CA GLN A 251 -12.14 24.97 60.44
C GLN A 251 -11.00 24.97 59.41
N GLY A 252 -10.26 23.86 59.29
CA GLY A 252 -9.21 23.70 58.28
C GLY A 252 -9.74 23.72 56.85
N LEU A 253 -10.87 23.05 56.61
CA LEU A 253 -11.56 23.05 55.31
C LEU A 253 -12.05 24.46 54.94
N ALA A 254 -12.55 25.24 55.91
CA ALA A 254 -12.99 26.61 55.67
C ALA A 254 -11.84 27.54 55.27
N GLU A 255 -10.68 27.45 55.92
CA GLU A 255 -9.50 28.25 55.56
C GLU A 255 -8.90 27.82 54.21
N PHE A 256 -8.86 26.51 53.92
CA PHE A 256 -8.38 26.02 52.63
C PHE A 256 -9.29 26.46 51.48
N LYS A 257 -10.61 26.42 51.69
CA LYS A 257 -11.60 26.94 50.73
C LYS A 257 -11.40 28.44 50.48
N ARG A 258 -11.18 29.22 51.54
CA ARG A 258 -10.93 30.66 51.44
C ARG A 258 -9.68 30.97 50.60
N MET A 259 -8.62 30.15 50.73
CA MET A 259 -7.41 30.28 49.93
C MET A 259 -7.67 30.01 48.43
N LEU A 260 -8.49 29.00 48.10
CA LEU A 260 -8.85 28.64 46.72
C LEU A 260 -9.75 29.69 46.05
N GLU A 261 -10.60 30.39 46.82
CA GLU A 261 -11.47 31.45 46.29
C GLU A 261 -10.76 32.81 46.14
N GLY A 262 -9.44 32.86 46.40
CA GLY A 262 -8.61 34.06 46.23
C GLY A 262 -8.64 35.02 47.43
N GLY A 263 -9.08 34.55 48.59
CA GLY A 263 -8.98 35.30 49.85
C GLY A 263 -7.56 35.19 50.41
N VAL A 264 -6.85 36.31 50.51
CA VAL A 264 -5.63 36.43 51.33
C VAL A 264 -5.97 36.13 52.79
#